data_AF-A0A949MBH0-F1
#
_entry.id   AF-A0A949MBH0-F1
#
_cell.length_a   1.000
_cell.length_b   1.000
_cell.length_c   1.000
_cell.angle_alpha   90.00
_cell.angle_beta   90.00
_cell.angle_gamma   90.00
#
_symmetry.space_group_name_H-M   'P 1'
#
loop_
_entity.id
_entity.type
_entity.pdbx_description
1 polymer ?
#
loop_
_entity_poly.entity_id
_entity_poly.type
_entity_poly.pdbx_seq_one_letter_code
_entity_poly.pdbx_strand_id
1 'polypeptide(L)' 'MANSFGHLFRITTWGESHSGGVGVVVDGCPPRLPLTEADIQPELDRRRPGQSKITTRRME' A
#
# COMPACT_ATOMS: atom_id res chain seq x y z
N MET A 1 -9.95 -13.52 -11.35
CA MET A 1 -10.12 -12.49 -10.30
C MET A 1 -9.67 -11.17 -10.87
N ALA A 2 -10.50 -10.13 -10.78
CA ALA A 2 -10.10 -8.79 -11.19
C ALA A 2 -9.24 -8.20 -10.07
N ASN A 3 -8.00 -7.87 -10.38
CA ASN A 3 -7.08 -7.16 -9.50
C ASN A 3 -7.29 -5.64 -9.53
N SER A 4 -8.36 -5.18 -10.18
CA SER A 4 -8.74 -3.78 -10.32
C SER A 4 -10.04 -3.47 -9.58
N PHE A 5 -10.08 -2.36 -8.86
CA PHE A 5 -11.24 -1.83 -8.16
C PHE A 5 -11.48 -0.36 -8.55
N GLY A 6 -12.73 0.03 -8.79
CA GLY A 6 -13.12 1.40 -9.15
C GLY A 6 -13.26 1.65 -10.66
N HIS A 7 -13.85 2.80 -10.99
CA HIS A 7 -14.15 3.22 -12.38
C HIS A 7 -13.42 4.50 -12.78
N LEU A 8 -13.74 5.63 -12.13
CA LEU A 8 -13.08 6.92 -12.37
C LEU A 8 -11.78 7.07 -11.58
N PHE A 9 -11.81 6.66 -10.31
CA PHE A 9 -10.62 6.46 -9.49
C PHE A 9 -10.40 4.96 -9.36
N ARG A 10 -9.39 4.44 -10.06
CA ARG A 10 -9.20 3.00 -10.24
C ARG A 10 -7.89 2.56 -9.63
N ILE A 11 -7.93 1.49 -8.85
CA ILE A 11 -6.79 0.91 -8.15
C ILE A 11 -6.55 -0.48 -8.76
N THR A 12 -5.33 -0.77 -9.19
CA THR A 12 -4.94 -2.08 -9.73
C THR A 12 -3.71 -2.60 -9.01
N THR A 13 -3.84 -3.73 -8.33
CA THR A 13 -2.74 -4.34 -7.55
C THR A 13 -2.01 -5.42 -8.34
N TRP A 14 -0.74 -5.64 -8.01
CA TRP A 14 0.08 -6.70 -8.60
C TRP A 14 1.19 -7.13 -7.62
N GLY A 15 1.82 -8.26 -7.93
CA GLY A 15 2.86 -8.87 -7.11
C GLY A 15 2.34 -9.97 -6.19
N GLU A 16 3.26 -10.83 -5.79
CA GLU A 16 2.98 -12.01 -4.97
C GLU A 16 3.82 -11.99 -3.70
N SER A 17 3.32 -12.58 -2.62
CA SER A 17 3.99 -12.57 -1.30
C SER A 17 5.37 -13.24 -1.29
N HIS A 18 5.66 -14.12 -2.25
CA HIS A 18 6.93 -14.83 -2.37
C HIS A 18 7.84 -14.24 -3.46
N SER A 19 7.38 -13.19 -4.14
CA SER A 19 8.15 -12.48 -5.16
C SER A 19 8.93 -11.31 -4.55
N GLY A 20 9.83 -10.69 -5.32
CA GLY A 20 10.69 -9.61 -4.84
C GLY A 20 9.96 -8.32 -4.43
N GLY A 21 8.64 -8.22 -4.62
CA GLY A 21 7.86 -7.08 -4.18
C GLY A 21 6.38 -7.15 -4.55
N VAL A 22 5.61 -6.23 -3.98
CA VAL A 22 4.19 -6.00 -4.29
C VAL A 22 4.00 -4.55 -4.69
N GLY A 23 2.97 -4.27 -5.49
CA GLY A 23 2.74 -2.93 -6.00
C GLY A 23 1.28 -2.64 -6.36
N VAL A 24 1.03 -1.36 -6.63
CA VAL A 24 -0.29 -0.86 -7.00
C VAL A 24 -0.16 0.29 -8.00
N VAL A 25 -1.07 0.33 -8.96
CA VAL A 25 -1.26 1.46 -9.88
C VAL A 25 -2.57 2.15 -9.51
N VAL A 26 -2.55 3.47 -9.38
CA VAL A 26 -3.71 4.29 -9.05
C VAL A 26 -3.97 5.28 -10.18
N ASP A 27 -5.09 5.10 -10.88
CA ASP A 27 -5.54 5.95 -11.97
C ASP A 27 -6.61 6.95 -11.50
N GLY A 28 -6.72 8.07 -12.21
CA GLY A 28 -7.75 9.09 -11.96
C GLY A 28 -7.40 10.09 -10.85
N CYS A 29 -6.13 10.15 -10.44
CA CYS A 29 -5.66 11.16 -9.51
C CYS A 29 -5.67 12.56 -10.18
N PRO A 30 -6.30 13.58 -9.59
CA PRO A 30 -6.27 14.93 -10.12
C PRO A 30 -4.84 15.49 -10.13
N PRO A 31 -4.48 16.32 -11.13
CA PRO A 31 -3.15 16.90 -11.20
C PRO A 31 -2.92 17.93 -10.10
N ARG A 32 -1.64 18.16 -9.77
CA ARG A 32 -1.17 19.12 -8.75
C ARG A 32 -1.55 18.76 -7.31
N LEU A 33 -1.90 17.51 -7.04
CA LEU A 33 -1.91 16.99 -5.68
C LEU A 33 -0.45 16.78 -5.23
N PRO A 34 0.05 17.51 -4.21
CA PRO A 34 1.35 17.18 -3.64
C PRO A 34 1.26 15.77 -3.03
N LEU A 35 2.18 14.90 -3.45
CA LEU A 35 2.25 13.53 -2.97
C LEU A 35 3.72 13.13 -2.86
N THR A 36 4.08 12.61 -1.70
CA THR A 36 5.41 12.12 -1.36
C THR A 36 5.30 10.77 -0.66
N GLU A 37 6.41 10.04 -0.56
CA GLU A 37 6.45 8.77 0.15
C GLU A 37 6.12 8.93 1.64
N ALA A 38 6.44 10.09 2.22
CA ALA A 38 6.14 10.43 3.61
C ALA A 38 4.63 10.49 3.90
N ASP A 39 3.79 10.70 2.88
CA ASP A 39 2.34 10.68 3.02
C ASP A 39 1.78 9.25 3.08
N ILE A 40 2.53 8.26 2.57
CA ILE A 40 2.10 6.85 2.43
C ILE A 40 2.70 5.97 3.54
N GLN A 41 3.98 6.17 3.86
CA GLN A 41 4.72 5.33 4.80
C GLN A 41 4.06 5.17 6.19
N PRO A 42 3.47 6.21 6.82
CA PRO A 42 2.81 6.06 8.12
C PRO A 42 1.62 5.08 8.09
N GLU A 43 0.87 5.06 6.99
CA GLU A 43 -0.26 4.13 6.82
C GLU A 43 0.21 2.69 6.56
N LEU A 44 1.36 2.51 5.91
CA LEU A 44 2.02 1.20 5.78
C LEU A 44 2.55 0.73 7.13
N ASP A 45 3.24 1.59 7.86
CA ASP A 45 3.82 1.29 9.17
C ASP A 45 2.73 0.90 10.16
N ARG A 46 1.60 1.62 10.19
CA ARG A 46 0.45 1.30 11.03
C ARG A 46 -0.09 -0.11 10.80
N ARG A 47 0.02 -0.65 9.58
CA ARG A 47 -0.40 -2.03 9.25
C ARG A 47 0.63 -3.06 9.66
N ARG A 48 1.87 -2.66 9.92
CA ARG A 48 2.96 -3.56 10.28
C ARG A 48 2.65 -4.21 11.64
N PRO A 49 2.70 -5.54 11.75
CA PRO A 49 2.54 -6.23 13.03
C PRO A 49 3.74 -5.92 13.96
N GLY A 50 3.53 -6.03 15.28
CA GLY A 50 4.63 -5.84 16.25
C GLY A 50 4.74 -4.43 16.83
N GLN A 51 3.81 -3.52 16.52
CA GLN A 51 3.83 -2.14 17.05
C GLN A 51 3.45 -2.02 18.54
N SER A 52 2.89 -3.06 19.15
CA SER A 52 2.52 -3.05 20.57
C SER A 52 3.33 -4.04 21.41
N LYS A 53 3.43 -3.78 22.72
CA LYS A 53 4.08 -4.71 23.68
C LYS A 53 3.36 -6.06 23.81
N ILE A 54 2.13 -6.18 23.31
CA ILE A 54 1.28 -7.38 23.37
C ILE A 54 1.46 -8.25 22.10
N THR A 55 1.99 -7.67 21.03
CA THR A 55 2.24 -8.37 19.77
C THR A 55 3.65 -8.97 19.73
N THR A 56 3.81 -10.15 19.15
CA THR A 56 5.13 -10.76 18.92
C THR A 56 6.00 -9.83 18.06
N ARG A 57 7.24 -9.60 18.50
CA ARG A 57 8.19 -8.74 17.77
C ARG A 57 8.59 -9.42 16.46
N ARG A 58 8.08 -8.94 15.34
CA ARG A 58 8.56 -9.31 14.00
C ARG A 58 9.29 -8.10 13.42
N MET A 59 10.62 -8.18 13.37
CA MET A 59 11.45 -7.20 12.68
C MET A 59 11.70 -7.70 11.25
N GLU A 60 11.08 -7.04 10.28
CA GLU A 60 11.58 -6.94 8.89
C GLU A 60 12.00 -5.50 8.62
#